data_AF-A0A949ZV47-F1
#
_entry.id   AF-A0A949ZV47-F1
#
_cell.length_a   1.000
_cell.length_b   1.000
_cell.length_c   1.000
_cell.angle_alpha   90.00
_cell.angle_beta   90.00
_cell.angle_gamma   90.00
#
_symmetry.space_group_name_H-M   'P 1'
#
loop_
_entity.id
_entity.type
_entity.pdbx_description
1 polymer ?
#
loop_
_entity_poly.entity_id
_entity_poly.type
_entity_poly.pdbx_seq_one_letter_code
_entity_poly.pdbx_strand_id
1 'polypeptide(L)' 'MVNATGFPGAFAQSTAMVRDGGTIIEVGAFVDMGDEAFNPALMCGRNLTLMGVGGVDLRSSEGTLSLPVRHHGRIRCT' A
#
# COMPACT_ATOMS: atom_id res chain seq x y z
N MET A 1 -0.30 -3.94 5.51
CA MET A 1 0.63 -4.15 4.40
C MET A 1 0.50 -2.99 3.43
N VAL A 2 1.60 -2.48 2.90
CA VAL A 2 1.60 -1.47 1.84
C VAL A 2 2.21 -2.11 0.60
N ASN A 3 1.42 -2.28 -0.45
CA ASN A 3 1.88 -2.73 -1.75
C ASN A 3 2.07 -1.51 -2.65
N ALA A 4 3.28 -1.31 -3.14
CA ALA A 4 3.67 -0.22 -4.02
C ALA A 4 4.43 -0.75 -5.25
N THR A 5 4.23 -2.04 -5.60
CA THR A 5 5.00 -2.71 -6.65
C THR A 5 4.45 -2.41 -8.05
N GLY A 6 3.12 -2.36 -8.20
CA GLY A 6 2.47 -2.36 -9.52
C GLY A 6 2.67 -3.64 -10.33
N PHE A 7 3.19 -4.72 -9.74
CA PHE A 7 3.51 -5.95 -10.46
C PHE A 7 2.36 -6.97 -10.35
N PRO A 8 1.94 -7.62 -11.46
CA PRO A 8 0.94 -8.69 -11.41
C PRO A 8 1.35 -9.83 -10.47
N GLY A 9 0.46 -10.21 -9.56
CA GLY A 9 0.71 -11.24 -8.54
C GLY A 9 1.15 -10.68 -7.19
N ALA A 10 1.54 -9.40 -7.12
CA ALA A 10 1.87 -8.76 -5.85
C ALA A 10 0.64 -8.61 -4.94
N PHE A 11 -0.58 -8.52 -5.51
CA PHE A 11 -1.80 -8.47 -4.73
C PHE A 11 -2.08 -9.81 -4.02
N ALA A 12 -1.92 -10.94 -4.72
CA ALA A 12 -1.99 -12.27 -4.11
C ALA A 12 -0.95 -12.46 -3.00
N GLN A 13 0.31 -12.07 -3.25
CA GLN A 13 1.36 -12.09 -2.22
C GLN A 13 0.99 -11.22 -1.02
N SER A 14 0.39 -10.05 -1.26
CA SER A 14 -0.02 -9.14 -0.21
C SER A 14 -1.10 -9.74 0.69
N THR A 15 -2.05 -10.41 0.08
CA THR A 15 -3.13 -11.12 0.76
C THR A 15 -2.58 -12.27 1.60
N ALA A 16 -1.54 -12.99 1.12
CA ALA A 16 -0.92 -14.07 1.89
C ALA A 16 -0.12 -13.58 3.11
N MET A 17 0.54 -12.43 3.02
CA MET A 17 1.42 -11.92 4.08
C MET A 17 0.70 -11.09 5.14
N VAL A 18 -0.40 -10.42 4.80
CA VAL A 18 -1.15 -9.63 5.78
C VAL A 18 -1.73 -10.56 6.84
N ARG A 19 -1.66 -10.17 8.11
CA ARG A 19 -2.30 -10.93 9.21
C ARG A 19 -3.82 -10.88 9.10
N ASP A 20 -4.49 -11.81 9.75
CA ASP A 20 -5.95 -11.79 9.92
C ASP A 20 -6.40 -10.50 10.61
N GLY A 21 -7.54 -9.97 10.19
CA GLY A 21 -8.03 -8.65 10.59
C GLY A 21 -7.17 -7.48 10.08
N GLY A 22 -6.24 -7.73 9.15
CA GLY A 22 -5.29 -6.73 8.68
C GLY A 22 -5.76 -5.94 7.46
N THR A 23 -5.04 -4.86 7.17
CA THR A 23 -5.30 -3.96 6.04
C THR A 23 -4.22 -4.06 4.98
N ILE A 24 -4.62 -4.16 3.73
CA ILE A 24 -3.78 -4.02 2.54
C ILE A 24 -4.04 -2.61 1.98
N ILE A 25 -2.97 -1.84 1.81
CA ILE A 25 -2.98 -0.54 1.15
C ILE A 25 -2.32 -0.75 -0.22
N GLU A 26 -3.10 -0.63 -1.28
CA GLU A 26 -2.62 -0.65 -2.66
C GLU A 26 -2.31 0.79 -3.08
N VAL A 27 -1.03 1.12 -3.16
CA VAL A 27 -0.56 2.44 -3.58
C VAL A 27 -0.43 2.41 -5.09
N GLY A 28 -1.15 3.31 -5.77
CA GLY A 28 -1.23 3.33 -7.22
C GLY A 28 0.15 3.38 -7.88
N ALA A 29 0.51 2.28 -8.55
CA ALA A 29 1.45 2.29 -9.66
C ALA A 29 0.63 2.58 -10.92
N PHE A 30 0.80 3.78 -11.50
CA PHE A 30 0.00 4.28 -12.62
C PHE A 30 0.35 3.62 -13.98
N VAL A 31 0.68 2.33 -13.96
CA VAL A 31 0.94 1.53 -15.15
C VAL A 31 -0.11 0.41 -15.18
N ASP A 32 -0.95 0.42 -16.21
CA ASP A 32 -1.86 -0.69 -16.47
C ASP A 32 -1.01 -1.91 -16.87
N MET A 33 -0.97 -2.89 -15.97
CA MET A 33 -0.21 -4.13 -16.14
C MET A 33 -1.14 -5.32 -16.42
N GLY A 34 -2.43 -5.05 -16.70
CA GLY A 34 -3.46 -6.04 -16.94
C GLY A 34 -4.19 -6.51 -15.69
N ASP A 35 -5.12 -7.44 -15.88
CA ASP A 35 -6.00 -7.97 -14.83
C ASP A 35 -5.30 -9.02 -13.95
N GLU A 36 -5.69 -9.08 -12.67
CA GLU A 36 -5.29 -10.15 -11.74
C GLU A 36 -6.52 -10.90 -11.21
N ALA A 37 -6.50 -12.23 -11.30
CA ALA A 37 -7.57 -13.07 -10.77
C ALA A 37 -7.53 -13.10 -9.23
N PHE A 38 -8.69 -12.92 -8.60
CA PHE A 38 -8.79 -12.87 -7.14
C PHE A 38 -10.03 -13.60 -6.62
N ASN A 39 -9.87 -14.33 -5.51
CA ASN A 39 -10.96 -15.00 -4.79
C ASN A 39 -11.38 -14.19 -3.54
N PRO A 40 -12.56 -13.55 -3.51
CA PRO A 40 -13.04 -12.76 -2.38
C PRO A 40 -13.11 -13.52 -1.04
N ALA A 41 -13.29 -14.84 -1.07
CA ALA A 41 -13.36 -15.66 0.14
C ALA A 41 -12.07 -15.57 0.99
N LEU A 42 -10.91 -15.32 0.36
CA LEU A 42 -9.63 -15.15 1.04
C LEU A 42 -9.61 -13.91 1.93
N MET A 43 -10.33 -12.86 1.55
CA MET A 43 -10.47 -11.65 2.37
C MET A 43 -11.57 -11.80 3.41
N CYS A 44 -12.74 -12.29 3.01
CA CYS A 44 -13.87 -12.44 3.92
C CYS A 44 -13.55 -13.42 5.06
N GLY A 45 -12.93 -14.57 4.77
CA GLY A 45 -12.60 -15.58 5.77
C GLY A 45 -11.56 -15.14 6.80
N ARG A 46 -10.84 -14.05 6.53
CA ARG A 46 -9.75 -13.53 7.36
C ARG A 46 -10.00 -12.09 7.83
N ASN A 47 -11.20 -11.57 7.58
CA ASN A 47 -11.63 -10.23 7.94
C ASN A 47 -10.68 -9.11 7.46
N LEU A 48 -10.22 -9.21 6.22
CA LEU A 48 -9.24 -8.30 5.64
C LEU A 48 -9.90 -7.02 5.10
N THR A 49 -9.16 -5.91 5.13
CA THR A 49 -9.53 -4.64 4.49
C THR A 49 -8.61 -4.34 3.30
N LEU A 50 -9.17 -3.94 2.17
CA LEU A 50 -8.41 -3.44 1.01
C LEU A 50 -8.72 -1.95 0.82
N MET A 51 -7.68 -1.14 0.71
CA MET A 51 -7.78 0.29 0.44
C MET A 51 -6.87 0.68 -0.73
N GLY A 52 -7.47 1.18 -1.81
CA GLY A 52 -6.73 1.80 -2.91
C GLY A 52 -6.39 3.25 -2.57
N VAL A 53 -5.14 3.66 -2.82
CA VAL A 53 -4.66 5.03 -2.60
C VAL A 53 -4.00 5.54 -3.88
N GLY A 54 -4.47 6.69 -4.37
CA GLY A 54 -3.90 7.38 -5.53
C GLY A 54 -3.98 8.90 -5.35
N GLY A 55 -2.94 9.60 -5.81
CA GLY A 55 -2.80 11.04 -5.61
C GLY A 55 -2.52 11.43 -4.16
N VAL A 56 -2.48 12.74 -3.90
CA VAL A 56 -2.26 13.30 -2.56
C VAL A 56 -3.07 14.58 -2.39
N ASP A 57 -3.68 14.77 -1.22
CA ASP A 57 -4.30 16.04 -0.85
C ASP A 57 -3.20 17.03 -0.46
N LEU A 58 -3.11 18.17 -1.13
CA LEU A 58 -2.09 19.19 -0.86
C LEU A 58 -2.12 19.70 0.59
N ARG A 59 -3.29 19.66 1.25
CA ARG A 59 -3.41 20.04 2.67
C ARG A 59 -2.68 19.07 3.60
N SER A 60 -2.45 17.83 3.17
CA SER A 60 -1.69 16.83 3.93
C SER A 60 -0.16 16.95 3.74
N SER A 61 0.29 17.77 2.78
CA SER A 61 1.70 17.89 2.40
C SER A 61 2.56 18.49 3.51
N GLU A 62 2.07 19.50 4.23
CA GLU A 62 2.85 20.15 5.31
C GLU A 62 3.21 19.14 6.41
N GLY A 63 2.22 18.39 6.88
CA GLY A 63 2.42 17.33 7.87
C GLY A 63 3.38 16.26 7.38
N THR A 64 3.21 15.81 6.13
CA THR A 64 4.06 14.79 5.50
C THR A 64 5.52 15.25 5.37
N LEU A 65 5.74 16.48 4.90
CA LEU A 65 7.08 17.07 4.72
C LEU A 65 7.77 17.39 6.05
N SER A 66 7.02 17.53 7.14
CA SER A 66 7.61 17.71 8.47
C SER A 66 8.35 16.46 8.99
N LEU A 67 7.98 15.26 8.54
CA LEU A 67 8.56 14.00 9.01
C LEU A 67 10.05 13.84 8.64
N PRO A 68 10.47 14.04 7.36
CA PRO A 68 11.88 14.05 6.99
C PRO A 68 12.70 15.07 7.78
N VAL A 69 12.16 16.27 8.02
CA VAL A 69 12.85 17.32 8.78
C VAL A 69 13.11 16.88 10.23
N ARG A 70 12.09 16.31 10.90
CA ARG A 70 12.20 15.79 12.27
C ARG A 70 13.22 14.65 12.39
N HIS A 71 13.42 13.88 11.32
CA HIS A 71 14.28 12.70 11.31
C HIS A 71 15.51 12.83 10.40
N HIS A 72 15.89 14.05 10.03
CA HIS A 72 16.95 14.32 9.05
C HIS A 72 18.30 13.65 9.43
N GLY A 73 18.63 13.57 10.73
CA GLY A 73 19.83 12.88 11.20
C GLY A 73 19.80 11.34 11.09
N ARG A 74 18.62 10.74 10.84
CA ARG A 74 18.40 9.29 10.76
C ARG A 74 18.14 8.80 9.33
N ILE A 75 17.76 9.70 8.43
CA ILE A 75 17.45 9.41 7.03
C ILE A 75 18.50 10.13 6.19
N ARG A 76 19.65 9.50 6.00
CA ARG A 76 20.75 10.03 5.20
C ARG A 76 20.82 9.23 3.89
N CYS A 77 20.62 9.89 2.76
CA CYS A 77 21.14 9.37 1.50
C CYS A 77 22.64 9.66 1.50
N THR A 78 23.44 8.62 1.76
CA THR A 78 24.89 8.64 1.52
C THR A 78 25.17 8.25 0.09
#